data_AF-A0A563VS64-F1
#
_entry.id   AF-A0A563VS64-F1
#
_cell.length_a   1.000
_cell.length_b   1.000
_cell.length_c   1.000
_cell.angle_alpha   90.00
_cell.angle_beta   90.00
_cell.angle_gamma   90.00
#
_symmetry.space_group_name_H-M   'P 1'
#
loop_
_entity.id
_entity.type
_entity.pdbx_description
1 polymer ?
#
loop_
_entity_poly.entity_id
_entity_poly.type
_entity_poly.pdbx_seq_one_letter_code
_entity_poly.pdbx_strand_id
1 'polypeptide(L)' 'MISYLLAYWVYFHLGDSDNLDWFNSAQIALTLLLPHVLLLSLLNQIQTVIPWLNELGFDFCLIRCNI' A
#
# COMPACT_ATOMS: atom_id res chain seq x y z
N MET A 1 2.67 12.09 12.50
CA MET A 1 3.88 12.41 11.73
C MET A 1 3.77 11.88 10.29
N ILE A 2 3.52 10.57 10.10
CA ILE A 2 3.28 9.97 8.77
C ILE A 2 2.05 10.58 8.05
N SER A 3 0.97 10.84 8.80
CA SER A 3 -0.24 11.49 8.27
C SER A 3 0.01 12.90 7.69
N TYR A 4 0.90 13.67 8.30
CA TYR A 4 1.26 15.02 7.83
C TYR A 4 2.09 14.96 6.54
N LEU A 5 3.05 14.03 6.48
CA LEU A 5 3.84 13.77 5.27
C LEU A 5 2.97 13.30 4.10
N LEU A 6 1.96 12.47 4.37
CA LEU A 6 1.02 12.00 3.35
C LEU A 6 0.11 13.10 2.82
N ALA A 7 -0.43 13.92 3.72
CA ALA A 7 -1.22 15.07 3.31
C ALA A 7 -0.38 16.07 2.50
N TYR A 8 0.88 16.29 2.89
CA TYR A 8 1.82 17.13 2.15
C TYR A 8 2.17 16.55 0.77
N TRP A 9 2.34 15.23 0.65
CA TRP A 9 2.61 14.58 -0.64
C TRP A 9 1.43 14.70 -1.60
N VAL A 10 0.22 14.50 -1.11
CA VAL A 10 -1.02 14.69 -1.89
C VAL A 10 -1.21 16.15 -2.29
N TYR A 11 -0.95 17.08 -1.37
CA TYR A 11 -0.93 18.52 -1.65
C TYR A 11 0.04 18.89 -2.79
N PHE A 12 1.28 18.40 -2.71
CA PHE A 12 2.30 18.65 -3.73
C PHE A 12 1.90 18.11 -5.11
N HIS A 13 1.18 16.99 -5.15
CA HIS A 13 0.72 16.39 -6.40
C HIS A 13 -0.55 17.03 -6.98
N LEU A 14 -1.41 17.63 -6.16
CA LEU A 14 -2.67 18.25 -6.62
C LEU A 14 -2.50 19.70 -7.11
N GLY A 15 -1.43 20.39 -6.72
CA GLY A 15 -1.06 21.68 -7.29
C GLY A 15 -1.99 22.87 -6.98
N ASP A 16 -2.98 22.68 -6.10
CA ASP A 16 -3.95 23.71 -5.72
C ASP A 16 -3.52 24.38 -4.41
N SER A 17 -2.86 25.54 -4.51
CA SER A 17 -2.28 26.26 -3.37
C SER A 17 -3.30 27.02 -2.53
N ASP A 18 -4.45 27.35 -3.12
CA ASP A 18 -5.35 28.37 -2.56
C ASP A 18 -6.48 27.75 -1.73
N ASN A 19 -6.74 26.44 -1.88
CA ASN A 19 -7.84 25.74 -1.23
C ASN A 19 -7.40 24.40 -0.61
N LEU A 20 -6.40 24.46 0.28
CA LEU A 20 -5.84 23.29 0.94
C LEU A 20 -6.83 22.71 1.98
N ASP A 21 -7.65 21.76 1.53
CA ASP A 21 -8.45 20.91 2.41
C ASP A 21 -7.60 19.72 2.89
N TRP A 22 -7.08 19.86 4.12
CA TRP A 22 -6.31 18.81 4.80
C TRP A 22 -7.09 17.51 4.98
N PHE A 23 -8.42 17.59 5.17
CA PHE A 23 -9.26 16.42 5.34
C PHE A 23 -9.38 15.65 4.03
N ASN A 24 -9.71 16.36 2.93
CA ASN A 24 -9.79 15.76 1.60
C ASN A 24 -8.44 15.17 1.16
N SER A 25 -7.34 15.90 1.38
CA SER A 25 -5.99 15.44 1.03
C SER A 25 -5.60 14.16 1.79
N ALA A 26 -5.93 14.08 3.09
CA ALA A 26 -5.71 12.87 3.88
C ALA A 26 -6.58 11.69 3.41
N GLN A 27 -7.82 11.94 3.02
CA GLN A 27 -8.73 10.91 2.50
C GLN A 27 -8.24 10.34 1.17
N ILE A 28 -7.77 11.21 0.26
CA ILE A 28 -7.16 10.79 -1.02
C ILE A 28 -5.89 9.97 -0.77
N ALA A 29 -5.02 10.43 0.13
CA ALA A 29 -3.79 9.71 0.50
C ALA A 29 -4.10 8.30 1.02
N LEU A 30 -5.09 8.19 1.92
CA LEU A 30 -5.53 6.91 2.46
C LEU A 30 -6.07 6.00 1.36
N THR A 31 -6.90 6.54 0.47
CA THR A 31 -7.52 5.78 -0.63
C THR A 31 -6.48 5.25 -1.61
N LEU A 32 -5.43 6.03 -1.89
CA LEU A 32 -4.30 5.63 -2.74
C LEU A 32 -3.42 4.56 -2.08
N LEU A 33 -3.16 4.69 -0.78
CA LEU A 33 -2.30 3.75 -0.05
C LEU A 33 -2.99 2.45 0.34
N LEU A 34 -4.28 2.49 0.66
CA LEU A 34 -5.04 1.34 1.14
C LEU A 34 -4.88 0.08 0.26
N PRO A 35 -5.02 0.13 -1.09
CA PRO A 35 -4.84 -1.06 -1.92
C PRO A 35 -3.41 -1.61 -1.87
N HIS A 36 -2.40 -0.75 -1.74
CA HIS A 36 -1.00 -1.17 -1.63
C HIS A 36 -0.73 -1.85 -0.28
N VAL A 37 -1.25 -1.30 0.80
CA VAL A 37 -1.13 -1.88 2.15
C VAL A 37 -1.86 -3.22 2.23
N LEU A 38 -3.07 -3.31 1.68
CA LEU A 38 -3.83 -4.56 1.60
C LEU A 38 -3.10 -5.61 0.76
N LEU A 39 -2.58 -5.22 -0.40
CA LEU A 39 -1.82 -6.11 -1.27
C LEU A 39 -0.57 -6.67 -0.55
N LEU A 40 0.20 -5.80 0.11
CA LEU A 40 1.37 -6.22 0.90
C LEU A 40 0.98 -7.15 2.05
N SER A 41 -0.11 -6.85 2.76
CA SER A 41 -0.62 -7.70 3.83
C SER A 41 -1.01 -9.09 3.31
N LEU A 42 -1.70 -9.14 2.18
CA LEU A 42 -2.15 -10.38 1.56
C LEU A 42 -0.95 -11.18 1.04
N LEU A 43 0.04 -10.52 0.43
CA LEU A 43 1.28 -11.15 -0.01
C LEU A 43 2.03 -11.79 1.16
N ASN A 44 2.09 -11.09 2.29
CA ASN A 44 2.74 -11.58 3.50
C ASN A 44 2.01 -12.82 4.06
N GLN A 45 0.67 -12.82 4.04
CA GLN A 45 -0.12 -13.99 4.42
C GLN A 45 0.15 -15.17 3.47
N ILE A 46 0.18 -14.95 2.16
CA ILE A 46 0.51 -16.01 1.20
C ILE A 46 1.91 -16.58 1.49
N GLN A 47 2.91 -15.73 1.74
CA GLN A 47 4.27 -16.19 2.10
C GLN A 47 4.27 -17.11 3.32
N THR A 48 3.43 -16.86 4.33
CA THR A 48 3.33 -17.75 5.49
C THR A 48 2.66 -19.09 5.18
N VAL A 49 1.81 -19.17 4.15
CA VAL A 49 1.07 -20.38 3.78
C VAL A 49 1.82 -21.24 2.75
N ILE A 50 2.70 -20.64 1.93
CA ILE A 50 3.55 -21.35 0.96
C ILE A 50 4.26 -22.59 1.53
N PRO A 51 4.96 -22.55 2.69
CA PRO A 51 5.65 -23.74 3.19
C PRO A 51 4.70 -24.91 3.43
N TRP A 52 3.49 -24.65 3.94
CA TRP A 52 2.48 -25.68 4.16
C TRP A 52 1.91 -26.23 2.84
N LEU A 53 1.71 -25.37 1.83
CA LEU A 53 1.30 -25.81 0.49
C LEU A 53 2.38 -26.65 -0.20
N ASN A 54 3.65 -26.31 0.01
CA ASN A 54 4.79 -27.07 -0.52
C ASN A 54 4.89 -28.46 0.13
N GLU A 55 4.58 -28.60 1.42
CA GLU A 55 4.46 -29.91 2.09
C GLU A 55 3.34 -30.79 1.49
N LEU A 56 2.28 -30.17 0.94
CA LEU A 56 1.21 -30.85 0.24
C LEU A 56 1.53 -31.18 -1.23
N GLY A 57 2.75 -30.88 -1.69
CA GLY A 57 3.22 -31.18 -3.05
C GLY A 57 2.89 -30.11 -4.09
N PHE A 58 2.41 -28.93 -3.67
CA PHE A 58 2.25 -27.79 -4.58
C PHE A 58 3.49 -26.91 -4.54
N ASP A 59 4.18 -26.75 -5.67
CA ASP A 59 5.42 -25.97 -5.73
C ASP A 59 5.11 -24.49 -6.01
N PHE A 60 4.93 -23.69 -4.94
CA PHE A 60 4.67 -22.25 -5.06
C PHE A 60 5.94 -21.44 -4.83
N CYS A 61 6.29 -20.59 -5.80
CA CYS A 61 7.39 -19.63 -5.69
C CYS A 61 6.85 -18.20 -5.83
N LEU A 62 7.05 -17.39 -4.79
CA LEU A 62 6.62 -16.00 -4.79
C LEU A 62 7.79 -15.11 -5.22
N ILE A 63 7.74 -14.61 -6.44
CA ILE A 63 8.77 -13.73 -7.01
C ILE A 63 8.35 -12.28 -6.78
N ARG A 64 9.13 -11.55 -5.97
CA ARG A 64 8.94 -10.11 -5.81
C ARG A 64 9.64 -9.39 -6.97
N CYS A 65 8.87 -8.78 -7.86
CA CYS A 65 9.43 -7.83 -8.83
C CYS A 65 9.88 -6.57 -8.08
N ASN A 66 11.19 -6.32 -8.04
CA ASN A 66 11.71 -5.00 -7.70
C ASN A 66 11.56 -4.12 -8.96
N ILE A 67 10.76 -3.06 -8.85
CA ILE A 67 10.65 -1.97 -9.83
C ILE A 67 11.64 -0.88 -9.43
#